data_AF-Q2IKL7-F1
#
_entry.id   AF-Q2IKL7-F1
#
_cell.length_a   1.000
_cell.length_b   1.000
_cell.length_c   1.000
_cell.angle_alpha   90.00
_cell.angle_beta   90.00
_cell.angle_gamma   90.00
#
_symmetry.space_group_name_H-M   'P 1'
#
loop_
_entity.id
_entity.type
_entity.pdbx_description
1 polymer ?
#
loop_
_entity_poly.entity_id
_entity_poly.type
_entity_poly.pdbx_seq_one_letter_code
_entity_poly.pdbx_strand_id
1 'polypeptide(L)'
;MPTTVTADHGEILHRAGRAHLSPALRDGAPALAGHGDTAGRCGWEPFFRALGARGLAVAFEEDGGARLVPRGDAPTHAPGPGEGGVEGARRFLRALRGEWTPPA
;
A
#
# COMPACT_ATOMS: atom_id res chain seq x y z
N MET A 1 -9.76 -3.50 -16.19
CA MET A 1 -10.27 -4.41 -15.15
C MET A 1 -9.31 -4.25 -13.97
N PRO A 2 -9.78 -4.00 -12.74
CA PRO A 2 -8.85 -3.87 -11.61
C PRO A 2 -8.09 -5.18 -11.46
N THR A 3 -6.76 -5.11 -11.55
CA THR A 3 -5.90 -6.31 -11.52
C THR A 3 -5.87 -6.92 -10.14
N THR A 4 -6.06 -6.10 -9.10
CA THR A 4 -6.12 -6.60 -7.74
C THR A 4 -6.89 -5.65 -6.83
N VAL A 5 -7.78 -6.23 -6.01
CA VAL A 5 -8.48 -5.54 -4.93
C VAL A 5 -7.97 -6.09 -3.60
N THR A 6 -7.59 -5.23 -2.67
CA THR A 6 -7.04 -5.66 -1.37
C THR A 6 -7.38 -4.69 -0.24
N ALA A 7 -7.56 -5.24 0.96
CA ALA A 7 -7.65 -4.49 2.21
C ALA A 7 -6.43 -4.73 3.11
N ASP A 8 -5.45 -5.51 2.66
CA ASP A 8 -4.23 -5.77 3.41
C ASP A 8 -3.32 -4.54 3.41
N HIS A 9 -2.89 -4.11 4.60
CA HIS A 9 -2.10 -2.89 4.74
C HIS A 9 -0.74 -3.02 4.04
N GLY A 10 -0.08 -4.17 4.13
CA GLY A 10 1.23 -4.40 3.52
C GLY A 10 1.16 -4.36 2.00
N GLU A 11 0.14 -4.99 1.42
CA GLU A 11 -0.10 -5.00 -0.01
C GLU A 11 -0.47 -3.61 -0.54
N ILE A 12 -1.29 -2.84 0.20
CA ILE A 12 -1.61 -1.45 -0.13
C ILE A 12 -0.34 -0.60 -0.12
N LEU A 13 0.49 -0.67 0.93
CA LEU A 13 1.75 0.07 1.02
C LEU A 13 2.68 -0.24 -0.15
N HIS A 14 2.86 -1.52 -0.45
CA HIS A 14 3.73 -1.98 -1.52
C HIS A 14 3.28 -1.48 -2.88
N ARG A 15 1.99 -1.62 -3.21
CA ARG A 15 1.46 -1.19 -4.50
C ARG A 15 1.38 0.32 -4.62
N ALA A 16 0.95 1.03 -3.58
CA ALA A 16 0.92 2.48 -3.59
C ALA A 16 2.34 3.07 -3.76
N GLY A 17 3.34 2.47 -3.12
CA GLY A 17 4.75 2.84 -3.31
C GLY A 17 5.20 2.69 -4.77
N ARG A 18 4.87 1.56 -5.42
CA ARG A 18 5.19 1.34 -6.84
C ARG A 18 4.45 2.28 -7.78
N ALA A 19 3.23 2.68 -7.44
CA ALA A 19 2.41 3.60 -8.21
C ALA A 19 2.65 5.09 -7.87
N HIS A 20 3.63 5.39 -7.01
CA HIS A 20 3.89 6.76 -6.50
C HIS A 20 2.66 7.45 -5.90
N LEU A 21 1.79 6.66 -5.25
CA LEU A 21 0.60 7.12 -4.57
C LEU A 21 0.90 7.39 -3.10
N SER A 22 0.34 8.47 -2.58
CA SER A 22 0.43 8.87 -1.18
C SER A 22 -0.95 8.80 -0.49
N PRO A 23 -1.01 8.47 0.80
CA PRO A 23 -2.27 8.44 1.53
C PRO A 23 -2.81 9.87 1.71
N ALA A 24 -4.12 10.02 1.56
CA ALA A 24 -4.81 11.28 1.78
C ALA A 24 -6.16 11.06 2.49
N LEU A 25 -6.62 12.11 3.17
CA LEU A 25 -7.97 12.25 3.70
C LEU A 25 -8.60 13.51 3.11
N ARG A 26 -9.75 13.34 2.45
CA ARG A 26 -10.56 14.45 1.92
C ARG A 26 -11.92 14.40 2.60
N ASP A 27 -12.22 15.42 3.40
CA ASP A 27 -13.46 15.48 4.19
C ASP A 27 -13.70 14.20 5.04
N GLY A 28 -12.61 13.66 5.59
CA GLY A 28 -12.62 12.42 6.37
C GLY A 28 -12.83 11.14 5.56
N ALA A 29 -12.82 11.22 4.22
CA ALA A 29 -12.80 10.07 3.33
C ALA A 29 -11.36 9.71 2.93
N PRO A 30 -10.97 8.42 2.99
CA PRO A 30 -9.67 7.98 2.49
C PRO A 30 -9.59 8.21 0.98
N ALA A 31 -8.40 8.57 0.51
CA ALA A 31 -8.05 8.69 -0.90
C ALA A 31 -6.56 8.35 -1.10
N LEU A 32 -6.20 7.98 -2.33
CA LEU A 32 -4.81 7.87 -2.77
C LEU A 32 -4.51 9.03 -3.71
N ALA A 33 -3.57 9.87 -3.32
CA ALA A 33 -3.14 11.05 -4.08
C ALA A 33 -1.92 10.71 -4.92
N GLY A 34 -1.96 11.08 -6.21
CA GLY A 34 -0.84 10.90 -7.13
C GLY A 34 0.33 11.84 -6.88
N HIS A 35 1.37 11.70 -7.69
CA HIS A 35 2.49 12.64 -7.71
C HIS A 35 2.00 14.07 -8.04
N GLY A 36 2.45 15.06 -7.28
CA GLY A 36 2.03 16.47 -7.43
C GLY A 36 0.72 16.84 -6.73
N ASP A 37 -0.16 15.87 -6.42
CA ASP A 37 -1.35 16.13 -5.62
C ASP A 37 -1.02 16.09 -4.13
N THR A 38 -1.07 17.25 -3.48
CA THR A 38 -0.77 17.42 -2.05
C THR A 38 -2.02 17.59 -1.18
N ALA A 39 -3.20 17.70 -1.79
CA ALA A 39 -4.43 18.01 -1.08
C ALA A 39 -4.83 16.87 -0.13
N GLY A 40 -4.92 17.19 1.15
CA GLY A 40 -5.35 16.24 2.17
C GLY A 40 -4.36 15.12 2.45
N ARG A 41 -3.08 15.22 2.03
CA ARG A 41 -2.07 14.22 2.37
C ARG A 41 -1.99 14.00 3.87
N CYS A 42 -1.89 12.74 4.26
CA CYS A 42 -1.82 12.34 5.65
C CYS A 42 -0.76 11.24 5.86
N GLY A 43 -0.68 10.70 7.07
CA GLY A 43 0.06 9.47 7.31
C GLY A 43 -0.73 8.23 6.89
N TRP A 44 -0.06 7.08 6.80
CA TRP A 44 -0.72 5.81 6.52
C TRP A 44 -1.69 5.37 7.63
N GLU A 45 -1.38 5.65 8.90
CA GLU A 45 -2.27 5.28 10.03
C GLU A 45 -3.66 5.96 9.94
N PRO A 46 -3.77 7.28 9.77
CA PRO A 46 -5.08 7.93 9.60
C PRO A 46 -5.86 7.43 8.39
N PHE A 47 -5.15 7.12 7.29
CA PHE A 47 -5.74 6.54 6.09
C PHE A 47 -6.34 5.16 6.37
N PHE A 48 -5.58 4.24 6.98
CA PHE A 48 -6.05 2.89 7.28
C PHE A 48 -7.21 2.90 8.28
N ARG A 49 -7.18 3.80 9.26
CA ARG A 49 -8.31 4.00 10.18
C ARG A 49 -9.59 4.38 9.43
N ALA A 50 -9.50 5.34 8.50
CA ALA A 50 -10.64 5.78 7.70
C ALA A 50 -11.11 4.69 6.70
N LEU A 51 -10.17 3.94 6.12
CA LEU A 51 -10.44 2.82 5.22
C LEU A 51 -11.22 1.71 5.95
N GLY A 52 -10.77 1.32 7.14
CA GLY A 52 -11.42 0.33 7.99
C GLY A 52 -12.79 0.78 8.50
N ALA A 53 -12.90 2.02 8.99
CA ALA A 53 -14.16 2.56 9.50
C ALA A 53 -15.26 2.62 8.43
N ARG A 54 -14.89 2.76 7.15
CA ARG A 54 -15.82 2.80 6.02
C ARG A 54 -16.00 1.45 5.33
N GLY A 55 -15.33 0.39 5.80
CA GLY A 55 -15.41 -0.93 5.18
C GLY A 55 -14.96 -0.93 3.73
N LEU A 56 -13.85 -0.25 3.42
CA LEU A 56 -13.31 -0.09 2.08
C LEU A 56 -12.08 -0.97 1.83
N ALA A 57 -11.79 -1.19 0.55
CA ALA A 57 -10.58 -1.81 0.02
C ALA A 57 -10.02 -0.94 -1.11
N VAL A 58 -8.79 -1.22 -1.53
CA VAL A 58 -8.14 -0.53 -2.65
C VAL A 58 -8.12 -1.46 -3.85
N ALA A 59 -8.69 -1.00 -4.96
CA ALA A 59 -8.57 -1.60 -6.27
C ALA A 59 -7.44 -0.90 -7.04
N PHE A 60 -6.40 -1.64 -7.40
CA PHE A 60 -5.30 -1.15 -8.23
C PHE A 60 -5.56 -1.53 -9.69
N GLU A 61 -5.35 -0.55 -10.57
CA GLU A 61 -5.49 -0.69 -12.02
C GLU A 61 -4.11 -0.96 -12.65
N GLU A 62 -4.11 -1.53 -13.87
CA GLU A 62 -2.87 -1.85 -14.60
C GLU A 62 -2.06 -0.60 -14.99
N ASP A 63 -2.73 0.54 -15.14
CA ASP A 63 -2.12 1.82 -15.50
C ASP A 63 -1.43 2.53 -14.30
N GLY A 64 -1.41 1.90 -13.12
CA GLY A 64 -0.87 2.48 -11.89
C GLY A 64 -1.88 3.34 -11.13
N GLY A 65 -3.12 3.45 -11.61
CA GLY A 65 -4.22 4.05 -10.87
C GLY A 65 -4.65 3.22 -9.66
N ALA A 66 -5.32 3.87 -8.71
CA ALA A 66 -6.00 3.17 -7.64
C ALA A 66 -7.33 3.87 -7.31
N ARG A 67 -8.34 3.06 -6.99
CA ARG A 67 -9.64 3.54 -6.51
C ARG A 67 -10.08 2.79 -5.27
N LEU A 68 -10.91 3.42 -4.46
CA LEU A 68 -11.50 2.76 -3.30
C LEU A 68 -12.81 2.08 -3.69
N VAL A 69 -13.00 0.87 -3.20
CA VAL A 69 -14.19 0.05 -3.45
C VAL A 69 -14.71 -0.52 -2.14
N PRO A 70 -16.00 -0.90 -2.04
CA PRO A 70 -16.50 -1.65 -0.90
C PRO A 70 -15.68 -2.91 -0.64
N ARG A 71 -15.37 -3.19 0.63
CA ARG A 71 -14.54 -4.34 1.02
C ARG A 71 -15.16 -5.69 0.64
N GLY A 72 -16.48 -5.76 0.51
CA GLY A 72 -17.16 -6.96 0.01
C GLY A 72 -16.75 -7.38 -1.40
N ASP A 73 -16.18 -6.45 -2.19
CA ASP A 73 -15.69 -6.70 -3.54
C ASP A 73 -14.20 -7.12 -3.57
N ALA A 74 -13.53 -7.12 -2.41
CA ALA A 74 -12.15 -7.57 -2.31
C ALA A 74 -12.12 -9.10 -2.15
N PRO A 75 -11.40 -9.85 -3.01
CA PRO A 75 -11.18 -11.27 -2.78
C PRO A 75 -10.48 -11.44 -1.43
N THR A 76 -10.98 -12.34 -0.60
CA THR A 76 -10.35 -12.73 0.67
C THR A 76 -9.05 -13.46 0.37
N HIS A 77 -7.98 -12.72 0.10
CA HIS A 77 -6.64 -13.30 0.08
C HIS A 77 -6.25 -13.57 1.53
N ALA A 78 -6.20 -14.85 1.89
CA ALA A 78 -5.48 -15.28 3.08
C ALA A 78 -4.03 -14.78 2.96
N PRO A 79 -3.42 -14.24 4.03
CA PRO A 79 -2.04 -13.79 3.98
C PRO A 79 -1.13 -14.99 3.67
N GLY A 80 -0.75 -15.12 2.39
CA GLY A 80 0.31 -16.03 1.97
C GLY A 80 1.65 -15.47 2.44
N PRO A 81 2.61 -16.32 2.84
CA PRO A 81 3.90 -15.85 3.34
C PRO A 81 4.62 -15.08 2.23
N GLY A 82 4.74 -13.76 2.40
CA GLY A 82 5.53 -12.89 1.54
C GLY A 82 7.03 -13.12 1.78
N GLU A 83 7.54 -14.28 1.37
CA GLU A 83 8.93 -14.71 1.60
C GLU A 83 9.96 -13.75 0.96
N GLY A 84 9.60 -13.06 -0.12
CA GLY A 84 10.47 -12.08 -0.76
C GLY A 84 10.56 -10.72 -0.05
N GLY A 85 9.51 -10.30 0.67
CA GLY A 85 9.46 -8.98 1.32
C GLY A 85 10.31 -8.93 2.58
N VAL A 86 10.32 -10.03 3.35
CA VAL A 86 11.12 -10.15 4.58
C VAL A 86 12.61 -10.22 4.24
N GLU A 87 12.99 -10.93 3.18
CA GLU A 87 14.41 -11.01 2.79
C GLU A 87 14.92 -9.68 2.25
N GLY A 88 14.11 -8.95 1.48
CA GLY A 88 14.40 -7.58 1.04
C GLY A 88 14.59 -6.62 2.23
N ALA A 89 13.69 -6.66 3.22
CA ALA A 89 13.80 -5.86 4.43
C ALA A 89 15.04 -6.24 5.26
N ARG A 90 15.36 -7.53 5.41
CA ARG A 90 16.56 -8.02 6.10
C ARG A 90 17.83 -7.56 5.40
N ARG A 91 17.87 -7.58 4.07
CA ARG A 91 19.02 -7.11 3.28
C ARG A 91 19.24 -5.61 3.47
N PHE A 92 18.19 -4.82 3.41
CA PHE A 92 18.24 -3.38 3.65
C PHE A 92 18.74 -3.05 5.08
N LEU A 93 18.23 -3.74 6.10
CA LEU A 93 18.68 -3.54 7.48
C LEU A 93 20.14 -3.92 7.71
N ARG A 94 20.62 -5.01 7.09
CA ARG A 94 22.04 -5.40 7.13
C ARG A 94 22.94 -4.36 6.48
N ALA A 95 22.51 -3.78 5.35
CA ALA A 95 23.24 -2.69 4.70
C ALA A 95 23.33 -1.44 5.58
N LEU A 96 22.24 -1.04 6.24
CA LEU A 96 22.22 0.09 7.17
C LEU A 96 23.14 -0.08 8.39
N ARG A 97 23.31 -1.33 8.86
CA ARG A 97 24.20 -1.65 9.99
C ARG A 97 25.67 -1.79 9.58
N GLY A 98 25.99 -1.66 8.28
CA GLY A 98 27.34 -1.90 7.76
C GLY A 98 27.75 -3.38 7.74
N GLU A 99 26.79 -4.30 7.91
CA GLU A 99 27.00 -5.75 7.94
C GLU A 99 26.94 -6.41 6.56
N TRP A 100 26.89 -5.60 5.49
CA TRP A 100 26.76 -6.10 4.13
C TRP A 100 28.12 -6.17 3.43
N THR A 101 28.55 -7.38 3.09
CA THR A 101 29.69 -7.67 2.21
C THR A 101 29.14 -8.16 0.86
N PRO A 102 29.48 -7.51 -0.28
CA PRO A 102 29.08 -8.04 -1.58
C PRO A 102 29.72 -9.41 -1.82
N PRO A 103 28.99 -10.38 -2.43
CA PRO A 103 29.61 -11.60 -2.92
C PRO A 103 30.62 -11.25 -4.02
N ALA A 104 31.78 -11.89 -3.98
CA ALA A 104 32.85 -11.79 -4.97
C ALA A 104 32.42 -12.38 -6.33
#